data_AF-A0A933CLF8-F1
#
_entry.id   AF-A0A933CLF8-F1
#
_cell.length_a   1.000
_cell.length_b   1.000
_cell.length_c   1.000
_cell.angle_alpha   90.00
_cell.angle_beta   90.00
_cell.angle_gamma   90.00
#
_symmetry.space_group_name_H-M   'P 1'
#
loop_
_entity.id
_entity.type
_entity.pdbx_description
1 polymer ?
#
loop_
_entity_poly.entity_id
_entity_poly.type
_entity_poly.pdbx_seq_one_letter_code
_entity_poly.pdbx_strand_id
1 'polypeptide(L)'
;MESRRALVPLMALGGLSLLAAMWAGLIRLGWKFPEPTSGFLSSHGPLMIVGFLGTVIGLERAVAVEKRWAYLAPIFGALSGLSQLVGLPAELGQIFGLVAALSLVAIFTFLWFRRHESYLFIIGFGALLWLIGILLWIAGRPFPDVASWWAGFLVLTIGGERLELSRLMRLSVWSRAGLFVAIAVFFLGLSMSLFMPAAGVALAGAGLIAVALWLLRYDLAWRTIRQSGLSRFTAVCLLSGYFWLGIAGILWISFAGHFTAGFRYDAMLHAIILGFVFSMSFGHSPIIFPSILGISMPFQRAFYAHLVLLHLSLFLRIGGDLALWRPGQKWGALLNAAAIVVFLANNIRAVRIGH
;
A
#
# COMPACT_ATOMS: atom_id res chain seq x y z
N MET A 1 1.14 -5.14 28.95
CA MET A 1 -0.15 -5.47 28.29
C MET A 1 -1.11 -4.28 28.25
N GLU A 2 -1.27 -3.49 29.31
CA GLU A 2 -2.21 -2.35 29.34
C GLU A 2 -1.93 -1.27 28.28
N SER A 3 -0.66 -0.94 28.00
CA SER A 3 -0.34 0.09 26.98
C SER A 3 -0.65 -0.33 25.53
N ARG A 4 -0.72 -1.63 25.23
CA ARG A 4 -1.00 -2.13 23.87
C ARG A 4 -2.50 -2.16 23.56
N ARG A 5 -3.36 -2.27 24.58
CA ARG A 5 -4.82 -2.15 24.42
C ARG A 5 -5.22 -0.76 23.92
N ALA A 6 -4.48 0.28 24.30
CA ALA A 6 -4.67 1.64 23.81
C ALA A 6 -4.43 1.81 22.30
N LEU A 7 -3.81 0.84 21.63
CA LEU A 7 -3.55 0.88 20.19
C LEU A 7 -4.67 0.26 19.35
N VAL A 8 -5.55 -0.53 19.98
CA VAL A 8 -6.69 -1.19 19.31
C VAL A 8 -7.61 -0.17 18.62
N PRO A 9 -7.97 0.98 19.23
CA PRO A 9 -8.81 1.98 18.56
C PRO A 9 -8.19 2.51 17.26
N LEU A 10 -6.87 2.77 17.22
CA LEU A 10 -6.20 3.25 16.01
C LEU A 10 -6.22 2.19 14.90
N MET A 11 -5.98 0.93 15.26
CA MET A 11 -6.05 -0.16 14.28
C MET A 11 -7.48 -0.38 13.77
N ALA A 12 -8.49 -0.23 14.64
CA ALA A 12 -9.90 -0.29 14.26
C ALA A 12 -10.29 0.87 13.32
N LEU A 13 -9.83 2.09 13.58
CA LEU A 13 -10.05 3.25 12.70
C LEU A 13 -9.37 3.08 11.34
N GLY A 14 -8.18 2.48 11.30
CA GLY A 14 -7.53 2.07 10.05
C GLY A 14 -8.39 1.06 9.28
N GLY A 15 -8.87 0.02 9.96
CA GLY A 15 -9.79 -0.97 9.37
C GLY A 15 -11.12 -0.38 8.90
N LEU A 16 -11.68 0.59 9.62
CA LEU A 16 -12.87 1.33 9.21
C LEU A 16 -12.61 2.15 7.94
N SER A 17 -11.46 2.83 7.86
CA SER A 17 -11.04 3.57 6.66
C SER A 17 -10.88 2.64 5.45
N LEU A 18 -10.35 1.43 5.64
CA LEU A 18 -10.28 0.40 4.59
C LEU A 18 -11.67 0.01 4.07
N LEU A 19 -12.60 -0.31 4.98
CA LEU A 19 -13.97 -0.69 4.62
C LEU A 19 -14.69 0.45 3.87
N ALA A 20 -14.55 1.69 4.36
CA ALA A 20 -15.09 2.87 3.71
C ALA A 20 -14.47 3.12 2.33
N ALA A 21 -13.15 2.92 2.18
CA ALA A 21 -12.48 3.06 0.89
C ALA A 21 -13.00 2.04 -0.13
N MET A 22 -13.20 0.78 0.28
CA MET A 22 -13.78 -0.25 -0.61
C MET A 22 -15.21 0.09 -1.00
N TRP A 23 -16.02 0.57 -0.06
CA TRP A 23 -17.38 1.02 -0.33
C TRP A 23 -17.41 2.15 -1.35
N ALA A 24 -16.62 3.21 -1.15
CA ALA A 24 -16.47 4.30 -2.10
C ALA A 24 -16.02 3.79 -3.48
N GLY A 25 -15.06 2.85 -3.52
CA GLY A 25 -14.57 2.24 -4.76
C GLY A 25 -15.64 1.46 -5.53
N LEU A 26 -16.50 0.71 -4.84
CA LEU A 26 -17.61 -0.02 -5.47
C LEU A 26 -18.65 0.93 -6.07
N ILE A 27 -18.97 2.03 -5.37
CA ILE A 27 -19.89 3.06 -5.91
C ILE A 27 -19.28 3.73 -7.15
N ARG A 28 -17.98 4.06 -7.12
CA ARG A 28 -17.27 4.62 -8.29
C ARG A 28 -17.37 3.74 -9.54
N LEU A 29 -17.45 2.42 -9.37
CA LEU A 29 -17.63 1.45 -10.46
C LEU A 29 -19.11 1.21 -10.83
N GLY A 30 -20.02 1.96 -10.23
CA GLY A 30 -21.45 1.94 -10.53
C GLY A 30 -22.24 0.82 -9.84
N TRP A 31 -21.74 0.27 -8.73
CA TRP A 31 -22.59 -0.51 -7.82
C TRP A 31 -23.51 0.42 -7.05
N LYS A 32 -24.79 0.03 -6.93
CA LYS A 32 -25.82 0.84 -6.25
C LYS A 32 -25.78 0.59 -4.75
N PHE A 33 -24.91 1.32 -4.06
CA PHE A 33 -24.87 1.39 -2.60
C PHE A 33 -25.20 2.82 -2.13
N PRO A 34 -25.69 3.01 -0.89
CA PRO A 34 -25.95 4.34 -0.37
C PRO A 34 -24.66 5.16 -0.27
N GLU A 35 -24.75 6.47 -0.51
CA GLU A 35 -23.67 7.42 -0.31
C GLU A 35 -23.86 8.10 1.06
N PRO A 36 -22.94 7.92 2.03
CA PRO A 36 -23.10 8.48 3.38
C PRO A 36 -23.04 10.01 3.41
N THR A 37 -22.21 10.60 2.55
CA THR A 37 -21.86 12.02 2.57
C THR A 37 -21.65 12.54 1.16
N SER A 38 -21.85 13.85 0.97
CA SER A 38 -21.53 14.52 -0.29
C SER A 38 -20.03 14.42 -0.57
N GLY A 39 -19.66 13.86 -1.73
CA GLY A 39 -18.26 13.70 -2.12
C GLY A 39 -17.61 12.39 -1.69
N PHE A 40 -18.35 11.46 -1.07
CA PHE A 40 -17.80 10.17 -0.61
C PHE A 40 -17.06 9.38 -1.70
N LEU A 41 -17.49 9.47 -2.97
CA LEU A 41 -16.81 8.82 -4.09
C LEU A 41 -15.36 9.32 -4.26
N SER A 42 -15.08 10.61 -4.04
CA SER A 42 -13.72 11.14 -4.18
C SER A 42 -12.81 10.72 -3.03
N SER A 43 -13.39 10.30 -1.89
CA SER A 43 -12.66 9.85 -0.71
C SER A 43 -12.02 8.46 -0.85
N HIS A 44 -12.31 7.68 -1.90
CA HIS A 44 -11.74 6.33 -2.08
C HIS A 44 -10.21 6.28 -1.92
N GLY A 45 -9.48 7.12 -2.67
CA GLY A 45 -8.02 7.14 -2.63
C GLY A 45 -7.48 7.61 -1.27
N PRO A 46 -7.90 8.78 -0.77
CA PRO A 46 -7.47 9.25 0.55
C PRO A 46 -7.83 8.30 1.71
N LEU A 47 -9.01 7.68 1.72
CA LEU A 47 -9.38 6.69 2.74
C LEU A 47 -8.47 5.46 2.68
N MET A 48 -8.15 4.97 1.48
CA MET A 48 -7.28 3.81 1.28
C MET A 48 -5.83 4.10 1.71
N ILE A 49 -5.27 5.21 1.24
CA ILE A 49 -3.84 5.50 1.42
C ILE A 49 -3.59 6.23 2.75
N VAL A 50 -4.32 7.31 3.03
CA VAL A 50 -4.06 8.16 4.20
C VAL A 50 -4.72 7.56 5.44
N GLY A 51 -6.03 7.28 5.35
CA GLY A 51 -6.83 6.78 6.48
C GLY A 51 -6.48 5.36 6.91
N PHE A 52 -6.24 4.46 5.96
CA PHE A 52 -5.90 3.06 6.25
C PHE A 52 -4.39 2.83 6.26
N LEU A 53 -3.72 2.81 5.11
CA LEU A 53 -2.32 2.39 5.02
C LEU A 53 -1.38 3.33 5.81
N GLY A 54 -1.59 4.64 5.73
CA GLY A 54 -0.84 5.64 6.49
C GLY A 54 -0.99 5.46 8.00
N THR A 55 -2.19 5.14 8.47
CA THR A 55 -2.44 4.81 9.88
C THR A 55 -1.72 3.55 10.31
N VAL A 56 -1.85 2.45 9.55
CA VAL A 56 -1.26 1.15 9.94
C VAL A 56 0.27 1.19 9.88
N ILE A 57 0.84 1.74 8.80
CA ILE A 57 2.29 1.93 8.64
C ILE A 57 2.82 2.88 9.72
N GLY A 58 2.14 4.00 9.95
CA GLY A 58 2.50 4.95 11.00
C GLY A 58 2.47 4.31 12.39
N LEU A 59 1.48 3.46 12.67
CA LEU A 59 1.35 2.76 13.95
C LEU A 59 2.47 1.75 14.16
N GLU A 60 2.78 0.96 13.14
CA GLU A 60 3.91 0.03 13.17
C GLU A 60 5.22 0.76 13.50
N ARG A 61 5.48 1.87 12.81
CA ARG A 61 6.71 2.65 13.05
C ARG A 61 6.71 3.37 14.39
N ALA A 62 5.57 3.87 14.85
CA ALA A 62 5.46 4.47 16.18
C ALA A 62 5.76 3.47 17.30
N VAL A 63 5.27 2.23 17.16
CA VAL A 63 5.57 1.14 18.10
C VAL A 63 7.05 0.77 18.05
N ALA A 64 7.65 0.68 16.86
CA ALA A 64 9.08 0.35 16.72
C ALA A 64 10.03 1.40 17.31
N VAL A 65 9.65 2.69 17.29
CA VAL A 65 10.49 3.80 17.80
C VAL A 65 10.28 4.08 19.30
N GLU A 66 9.15 3.66 19.86
CA GLU A 66 8.81 3.81 21.29
C GLU A 66 8.88 5.27 21.80
N LYS A 67 8.52 6.24 20.95
CA LYS A 67 8.43 7.67 21.30
C LYS A 67 7.01 8.19 21.20
N ARG A 68 6.58 8.97 22.18
CA ARG A 68 5.20 9.52 22.25
C ARG A 68 4.84 10.36 21.02
N TRP A 69 5.76 11.19 20.53
CA TRP A 69 5.53 12.02 19.34
C TRP A 69 5.36 11.20 18.05
N ALA A 70 5.92 9.98 17.97
CA ALA A 70 5.80 9.14 16.79
C ALA A 70 4.34 8.70 16.55
N TYR A 71 3.52 8.66 17.60
CA TYR A 71 2.09 8.36 17.51
C TYR A 71 1.27 9.47 16.82
N LEU A 72 1.85 10.65 16.58
CA LEU A 72 1.19 11.67 15.75
C LEU A 72 0.91 11.14 14.34
N ALA A 73 1.81 10.32 13.77
CA ALA A 73 1.61 9.72 12.44
C ALA A 73 0.31 8.89 12.34
N PRO A 74 0.11 7.84 13.15
CA PRO A 74 -1.12 7.04 13.08
C PRO A 74 -2.36 7.77 13.58
N ILE A 75 -2.25 8.66 14.59
CA ILE A 75 -3.40 9.40 15.10
C ILE A 75 -3.96 10.32 14.02
N PHE A 76 -3.10 11.12 13.38
CA PHE A 76 -3.54 12.05 12.35
C PHE A 76 -3.89 11.35 11.03
N GLY A 77 -3.30 10.19 10.72
CA GLY A 77 -3.77 9.32 9.63
C GLY A 77 -5.22 8.88 9.87
N ALA A 78 -5.53 8.38 11.08
CA ALA A 78 -6.86 7.92 11.44
C ALA A 78 -7.88 9.07 11.44
N LEU A 79 -7.50 10.25 11.94
CA LEU A 79 -8.35 11.45 11.92
C LEU A 79 -8.62 11.93 10.48
N SER A 80 -7.64 11.84 9.58
CA SER A 80 -7.82 12.15 8.15
C SER A 80 -8.82 11.22 7.47
N GLY A 81 -8.80 9.92 7.82
CA GLY A 81 -9.79 8.96 7.33
C GLY A 81 -11.19 9.24 7.92
N LEU A 82 -11.27 9.47 9.23
CA LEU A 82 -12.52 9.74 9.92
C LEU A 82 -13.21 11.00 9.42
N SER A 83 -12.46 12.09 9.20
CA SER A 83 -13.01 13.35 8.72
C SER A 83 -13.71 13.19 7.36
N GLN A 84 -13.16 12.36 6.49
CA GLN A 84 -13.76 12.08 5.18
C GLN A 84 -15.00 11.19 5.29
N LEU A 85 -14.96 10.19 6.19
CA LEU A 85 -16.08 9.30 6.41
C LEU A 85 -17.32 10.04 6.95
N VAL A 86 -17.12 11.00 7.85
CA VAL A 86 -18.22 11.79 8.45
C VAL A 86 -18.58 13.05 7.65
N GLY A 87 -17.90 13.31 6.52
CA GLY A 87 -18.26 14.41 5.62
C GLY A 87 -17.84 15.79 6.11
N LEU A 88 -16.76 15.87 6.90
CA LEU A 88 -16.14 17.14 7.25
C LEU A 88 -15.49 17.80 6.02
N PRO A 89 -15.21 19.12 6.07
CA PRO A 89 -14.50 19.82 5.01
C PRO A 89 -13.20 19.11 4.61
N ALA A 90 -12.93 19.05 3.30
CA ALA A 90 -11.81 18.31 2.74
C ALA A 90 -10.45 18.80 3.29
N GLU A 91 -10.36 20.08 3.59
CA GLU A 91 -9.20 20.77 4.14
C GLU A 91 -8.78 20.18 5.49
N LEU A 92 -9.74 19.79 6.34
CA LEU A 92 -9.42 19.15 7.62
C LEU A 92 -8.75 17.79 7.40
N GLY A 93 -9.29 16.98 6.48
CA GLY A 93 -8.70 15.69 6.12
C GLY A 93 -7.29 15.84 5.55
N GLN A 94 -7.09 16.87 4.74
CA GLN A 94 -5.78 17.21 4.17
C GLN A 94 -4.77 17.68 5.22
N ILE A 95 -5.17 18.56 6.15
CA ILE A 95 -4.31 19.03 7.24
C ILE A 95 -3.91 17.86 8.14
N PHE A 96 -4.85 17.00 8.51
CA PHE A 96 -4.53 15.79 9.26
C PHE A 96 -3.59 14.87 8.49
N GLY A 97 -3.83 14.67 7.19
CA GLY A 97 -2.91 13.91 6.33
C GLY A 97 -1.50 14.50 6.28
N LEU A 98 -1.39 15.84 6.26
CA LEU A 98 -0.11 16.56 6.26
C LEU A 98 0.66 16.32 7.56
N VAL A 99 0.00 16.47 8.71
CA VAL A 99 0.61 16.19 10.02
C VAL A 99 1.05 14.74 10.11
N ALA A 100 0.25 13.80 9.59
CA ALA A 100 0.60 12.39 9.55
C ALA A 100 1.86 12.12 8.73
N ALA A 101 1.94 12.68 7.51
CA ALA A 101 3.08 12.52 6.61
C ALA A 101 4.35 13.17 7.17
N LEU A 102 4.26 14.40 7.70
CA LEU A 102 5.38 15.07 8.37
C LEU A 102 5.90 14.27 9.56
N SER A 103 4.99 13.71 10.35
CA SER A 103 5.35 12.85 11.49
C SER A 103 6.09 11.59 11.03
N LEU A 104 5.64 10.95 9.94
CA LEU A 104 6.31 9.77 9.40
C LEU A 104 7.70 10.10 8.84
N VAL A 105 7.86 11.23 8.14
CA VAL A 105 9.16 11.72 7.69
C VAL A 105 10.07 11.98 8.90
N ALA A 106 9.57 12.64 9.95
CA ALA A 106 10.32 12.88 11.18
C ALA A 106 10.77 11.57 11.85
N ILE A 107 9.93 10.52 11.86
CA ILE A 107 10.30 9.17 12.36
C ILE A 107 11.51 8.61 11.61
N PHE A 108 11.48 8.62 10.27
CA PHE A 108 12.60 8.07 9.49
C PHE A 108 13.86 8.94 9.55
N THR A 109 13.72 10.26 9.61
CA THR A 109 14.84 11.18 9.85
C THR A 109 15.48 10.89 11.20
N PHE A 110 14.68 10.74 12.26
CA PHE A 110 15.17 10.37 13.59
C PHE A 110 15.89 9.01 13.60
N LEU A 111 15.33 8.01 12.91
CA LEU A 111 15.93 6.69 12.80
C LEU A 111 17.25 6.72 12.03
N TRP A 112 17.32 7.48 10.93
CA TRP A 112 18.53 7.65 10.12
C TRP A 112 19.69 8.19 10.96
N PHE A 113 19.47 9.26 11.72
CA PHE A 113 20.50 9.83 12.58
C PHE A 113 20.94 8.90 13.72
N ARG A 114 20.15 7.87 14.04
CA ARG A 114 20.55 6.83 15.00
C ARG A 114 21.20 5.62 14.34
N ARG A 115 20.80 5.27 13.13
CA ARG A 115 21.21 4.07 12.40
C ARG A 115 21.35 4.42 10.92
N HIS A 116 22.59 4.46 10.44
CA HIS A 116 22.92 4.81 9.06
C HIS A 116 22.75 3.59 8.13
N GLU A 117 21.52 3.10 8.01
CA GLU A 117 21.21 1.89 7.26
C GLU A 117 20.45 2.19 5.97
N SER A 118 20.84 1.53 4.87
CA SER A 118 20.28 1.78 3.53
C SER A 118 18.75 1.59 3.43
N TYR A 119 18.17 0.62 4.15
CA TYR A 119 16.72 0.41 4.14
C TYR A 119 15.96 1.58 4.79
N LEU A 120 16.52 2.24 5.82
CA LEU A 120 15.88 3.41 6.45
C LEU A 120 15.81 4.58 5.48
N PHE A 121 16.83 4.75 4.64
CA PHE A 121 16.81 5.75 3.60
C PHE A 121 15.70 5.46 2.58
N ILE A 122 15.56 4.22 2.12
CA ILE A 122 14.53 3.86 1.12
C ILE A 122 13.12 4.04 1.69
N ILE A 123 12.85 3.56 2.91
CA ILE A 123 11.54 3.73 3.53
C ILE A 123 11.27 5.21 3.86
N GLY A 124 12.27 5.94 4.35
CA GLY A 124 12.18 7.38 4.60
C GLY A 124 11.92 8.18 3.31
N PHE A 125 12.53 7.78 2.19
CA PHE A 125 12.24 8.36 0.88
C PHE A 125 10.81 8.06 0.45
N GLY A 126 10.28 6.85 0.73
CA GLY A 126 8.86 6.56 0.60
C GLY A 126 7.97 7.53 1.39
N ALA A 127 8.31 7.82 2.64
CA ALA A 127 7.57 8.80 3.46
C ALA A 127 7.62 10.22 2.86
N LEU A 128 8.72 10.60 2.22
CA LEU A 128 8.81 11.86 1.46
C LEU A 128 7.90 11.84 0.22
N LEU A 129 7.81 10.73 -0.52
CA LEU A 129 6.85 10.62 -1.63
C LEU A 129 5.41 10.73 -1.15
N TRP A 130 5.09 10.19 0.04
CA TRP A 130 3.78 10.36 0.65
C TRP A 130 3.48 11.82 0.95
N LEU A 131 4.43 12.52 1.59
CA LEU A 131 4.32 13.95 1.88
C LEU A 131 4.10 14.77 0.60
N ILE A 132 4.86 14.50 -0.47
CA ILE A 132 4.67 15.17 -1.77
C ILE A 132 3.27 14.90 -2.31
N GLY A 133 2.79 13.65 -2.26
CA GLY A 133 1.42 13.31 -2.65
C GLY A 133 0.36 14.08 -1.85
N ILE A 134 0.56 14.27 -0.54
CA ILE A 134 -0.34 15.08 0.30
C ILE A 134 -0.29 16.57 -0.09
N LEU A 135 0.88 17.13 -0.37
CA LEU A 135 1.02 18.51 -0.83
C LEU A 135 0.36 18.72 -2.20
N LEU A 136 0.49 17.76 -3.12
CA LEU A 136 -0.23 17.78 -4.41
C LEU A 136 -1.74 17.72 -4.20
N TRP A 137 -2.22 16.93 -3.25
CA TRP A 137 -3.64 16.86 -2.91
C TRP A 137 -4.17 18.18 -2.34
N ILE A 138 -3.43 18.82 -1.43
CA ILE A 138 -3.74 20.16 -0.91
C ILE A 138 -3.76 21.21 -2.03
N ALA A 139 -2.80 21.12 -2.96
CA ALA A 139 -2.71 22.02 -4.11
C ALA A 139 -3.82 21.79 -5.16
N GLY A 140 -4.77 20.87 -4.92
CA GLY A 140 -5.88 20.60 -5.84
C GLY A 140 -5.45 19.92 -7.15
N ARG A 141 -4.29 19.26 -7.17
CA ARG A 141 -3.83 18.53 -8.36
C ARG A 141 -4.77 17.35 -8.67
N PRO A 142 -4.90 16.97 -9.96
CA PRO A 142 -5.70 15.81 -10.35
C PRO A 142 -5.30 14.55 -9.58
N PHE A 143 -6.29 13.73 -9.20
CA PHE A 143 -6.04 12.48 -8.46
C PHE A 143 -5.06 11.50 -9.12
N PRO A 144 -4.96 11.38 -10.46
CA PRO A 144 -3.89 10.59 -11.08
C PRO A 144 -2.50 10.98 -10.60
N ASP A 145 -2.20 12.29 -10.55
CA ASP A 145 -0.92 12.79 -10.06
C ASP A 145 -0.75 12.36 -8.60
N VAL A 146 -1.68 12.73 -7.72
CA VAL A 146 -1.65 12.41 -6.28
C VAL A 146 -1.45 10.90 -6.04
N ALA A 147 -2.23 10.06 -6.72
CA ALA A 147 -2.22 8.62 -6.55
C ALA A 147 -0.90 7.97 -7.00
N SER A 148 -0.22 8.52 -8.01
CA SER A 148 1.08 8.00 -8.46
C SER A 148 2.18 8.18 -7.41
N TRP A 149 2.20 9.32 -6.71
CA TRP A 149 3.12 9.60 -5.61
C TRP A 149 2.81 8.73 -4.38
N TRP A 150 1.52 8.54 -4.09
CA TRP A 150 1.07 7.62 -3.04
C TRP A 150 1.38 6.15 -3.35
N ALA A 151 1.28 5.73 -4.61
CA ALA A 151 1.73 4.42 -5.04
C ALA A 151 3.25 4.28 -4.82
N GLY A 152 4.02 5.33 -5.15
CA GLY A 152 5.45 5.34 -4.91
C GLY A 152 5.85 5.23 -3.45
N PHE A 153 5.13 5.93 -2.55
CA PHE A 153 5.26 5.74 -1.10
C PHE A 153 5.17 4.25 -0.73
N LEU A 154 4.10 3.57 -1.14
CA LEU A 154 3.88 2.17 -0.78
C LEU A 154 4.91 1.22 -1.40
N VAL A 155 5.28 1.44 -2.66
CA VAL A 155 6.33 0.65 -3.34
C VAL A 155 7.64 0.73 -2.59
N LEU A 156 8.07 1.94 -2.20
CA LEU A 156 9.33 2.12 -1.50
C LEU A 156 9.29 1.66 -0.05
N THR A 157 8.19 1.92 0.67
CA THR A 157 8.04 1.45 2.06
C THR A 157 8.12 -0.07 2.10
N ILE A 158 7.34 -0.76 1.27
CA ILE A 158 7.33 -2.22 1.24
C ILE A 158 8.69 -2.77 0.74
N GLY A 159 9.26 -2.20 -0.32
CA GLY A 159 10.56 -2.61 -0.83
C GLY A 159 11.69 -2.44 0.19
N GLY A 160 11.67 -1.34 0.94
CA GLY A 160 12.62 -1.08 2.02
C GLY A 160 12.45 -2.00 3.22
N GLU A 161 11.21 -2.29 3.64
CA GLU A 161 10.95 -3.28 4.72
C GLU A 161 11.47 -4.68 4.35
N ARG A 162 11.41 -5.04 3.06
CA ARG A 162 11.97 -6.31 2.59
C ARG A 162 13.49 -6.36 2.69
N LEU A 163 14.18 -5.27 2.37
CA LEU A 163 15.61 -5.14 2.62
C LEU A 163 15.97 -5.22 4.10
N GLU A 164 15.13 -4.64 4.97
CA GLU A 164 15.29 -4.73 6.42
C GLU A 164 15.25 -6.18 6.91
N LEU A 165 14.41 -7.03 6.33
CA LEU A 165 14.31 -8.45 6.70
C LEU A 165 15.41 -9.31 6.06
N SER A 166 15.93 -8.87 4.91
CA SER A 166 17.03 -9.52 4.21
C SER A 166 18.42 -9.03 4.65
N ARG A 167 18.58 -8.34 5.78
CA ARG A 167 19.88 -7.89 6.32
C ARG A 167 20.91 -9.02 6.50
N LEU A 168 20.44 -10.23 6.76
CA LEU A 168 21.28 -11.42 6.87
C LEU A 168 21.88 -11.83 5.51
N MET A 169 21.32 -11.34 4.40
CA MET A 169 21.89 -11.47 3.06
C MET A 169 22.88 -10.34 2.82
N ARG A 170 24.16 -10.70 2.66
CA ARG A 170 25.21 -9.77 2.25
C ARG A 170 25.04 -9.42 0.76
N LEU A 171 24.18 -8.45 0.48
CA LEU A 171 24.03 -7.87 -0.86
C LEU A 171 25.33 -7.17 -1.29
N SER A 172 25.78 -7.40 -2.53
CA SER A 172 26.94 -6.70 -3.10
C SER A 172 26.65 -5.22 -3.31
N VAL A 173 27.70 -4.38 -3.35
CA VAL A 173 27.57 -2.93 -3.62
C VAL A 173 26.83 -2.69 -4.93
N TRP A 174 27.12 -3.48 -5.98
CA TRP A 174 26.46 -3.39 -7.28
C TRP A 174 24.98 -3.73 -7.23
N SER A 175 24.59 -4.75 -6.46
CA SER A 175 23.17 -5.07 -6.29
C SER A 175 22.43 -3.93 -5.60
N ARG A 176 23.02 -3.31 -4.56
CA ARG A 176 22.42 -2.15 -3.89
C ARG A 176 22.31 -0.96 -4.83
N ALA A 177 23.39 -0.64 -5.56
CA ALA A 177 23.40 0.44 -6.54
C ALA A 177 22.31 0.25 -7.61
N GLY A 178 22.12 -0.98 -8.10
CA GLY A 178 21.06 -1.31 -9.06
C GLY A 178 19.66 -0.97 -8.54
N LEU A 179 19.38 -1.20 -7.25
CA LEU A 179 18.10 -0.80 -6.66
C LEU A 179 17.97 0.72 -6.57
N PHE A 180 19.02 1.42 -6.13
CA PHE A 180 18.99 2.88 -6.06
C PHE A 180 18.78 3.51 -7.43
N VAL A 181 19.39 2.97 -8.48
CA VAL A 181 19.15 3.39 -9.87
C VAL A 181 17.69 3.13 -10.26
N ALA A 182 17.13 1.95 -9.97
CA ALA A 182 15.72 1.66 -10.25
C ALA A 182 14.76 2.64 -9.55
N ILE A 183 15.02 2.95 -8.27
CA ILE A 183 14.26 3.93 -7.48
C ILE A 183 14.43 5.34 -8.07
N ALA A 184 15.63 5.72 -8.48
CA ALA A 184 15.90 7.03 -9.08
C ALA A 184 15.16 7.19 -10.42
N VAL A 185 15.16 6.16 -11.28
CA VAL A 185 14.38 6.12 -12.53
C VAL A 185 12.89 6.28 -12.24
N PHE A 186 12.36 5.54 -11.26
CA PHE A 186 10.96 5.65 -10.86
C PHE A 186 10.60 7.05 -10.36
N PHE A 187 11.40 7.63 -9.46
CA PHE A 187 11.21 8.98 -8.93
C PHE A 187 11.31 10.06 -10.02
N LEU A 188 12.28 9.94 -10.93
CA LEU A 188 12.43 10.84 -12.07
C LEU A 188 11.19 10.78 -12.95
N GLY A 189 10.63 9.59 -13.18
CA GLY A 189 9.37 9.40 -13.89
C GLY A 189 8.19 10.10 -13.23
N LEU A 190 8.00 9.91 -11.91
CA LEU A 190 6.96 10.60 -11.14
C LEU A 190 7.11 12.13 -11.16
N SER A 191 8.34 12.62 -11.10
CA SER A 191 8.62 14.06 -11.15
C SER A 191 8.34 14.62 -12.54
N MET A 192 8.77 13.90 -13.58
CA MET A 192 8.55 14.25 -14.97
C MET A 192 7.07 14.20 -15.34
N SER A 193 6.26 13.30 -14.75
CA SER A 193 4.84 13.17 -15.10
C SER A 193 4.01 14.41 -14.72
N LEU A 194 4.50 15.25 -13.80
CA LEU A 194 3.85 16.51 -13.44
C LEU A 194 3.91 17.57 -14.56
N PHE A 195 4.84 17.43 -15.51
CA PHE A 195 5.07 18.38 -16.60
C PHE A 195 4.91 17.73 -17.98
N MET A 196 5.28 16.46 -18.10
CA MET A 196 5.20 15.64 -19.30
C MET A 196 4.52 14.30 -18.97
N PRO A 197 3.18 14.27 -18.84
CA PRO A 197 2.45 13.15 -18.25
C PRO A 197 2.78 11.80 -18.89
N ALA A 198 2.68 11.67 -20.21
CA ALA A 198 2.90 10.39 -20.88
C ALA A 198 4.35 9.90 -20.76
N ALA A 199 5.33 10.76 -20.99
CA ALA A 199 6.73 10.38 -20.90
C ALA A 199 7.16 10.05 -19.46
N GLY A 200 6.69 10.84 -18.49
CA GLY A 200 6.95 10.61 -17.07
C GLY A 200 6.31 9.31 -16.56
N VAL A 201 5.05 9.04 -16.91
CA VAL A 201 4.37 7.79 -16.53
C VAL A 201 5.07 6.57 -17.14
N ALA A 202 5.52 6.64 -18.40
CA ALA A 202 6.28 5.56 -19.02
C ALA A 202 7.63 5.33 -18.31
N LEU A 203 8.36 6.41 -17.98
CA LEU A 203 9.61 6.31 -17.24
C LEU A 203 9.41 5.75 -15.82
N ALA A 204 8.34 6.17 -15.14
CA ALA A 204 7.94 5.60 -13.85
C ALA A 204 7.63 4.10 -13.99
N GLY A 205 6.90 3.71 -15.05
CA GLY A 205 6.65 2.30 -15.37
C GLY A 205 7.94 1.49 -15.56
N ALA A 206 8.94 2.04 -16.24
CA ALA A 206 10.26 1.41 -16.38
C ALA A 206 10.96 1.24 -15.01
N GLY A 207 10.87 2.24 -14.14
CA GLY A 207 11.34 2.16 -12.76
C GLY A 207 10.64 1.06 -11.95
N LEU A 208 9.31 0.92 -12.08
CA LEU A 208 8.54 -0.16 -11.43
C LEU A 208 8.99 -1.54 -11.90
N ILE A 209 9.20 -1.74 -13.21
CA ILE A 209 9.74 -3.00 -13.76
C ILE A 209 11.13 -3.27 -13.17
N ALA A 210 12.01 -2.27 -13.15
CA ALA A 210 13.36 -2.41 -12.61
C ALA A 210 13.35 -2.79 -11.12
N VAL A 211 12.49 -2.17 -10.31
CA VAL A 211 12.31 -2.53 -8.89
C VAL A 211 11.75 -3.94 -8.76
N ALA A 212 10.75 -4.32 -9.56
CA ALA A 212 10.15 -5.66 -9.52
C ALA A 212 11.18 -6.76 -9.87
N LEU A 213 11.96 -6.56 -10.94
CA LEU A 213 13.02 -7.47 -11.36
C LEU A 213 14.13 -7.57 -10.31
N TRP A 214 14.48 -6.44 -9.68
CA TRP A 214 15.44 -6.42 -8.59
C TRP A 214 14.96 -7.26 -7.40
N LEU A 215 13.73 -7.05 -6.95
CA LEU A 215 13.12 -7.80 -5.85
C LEU A 215 13.03 -9.30 -6.18
N LEU A 216 12.59 -9.66 -7.39
CA LEU A 216 12.56 -11.04 -7.86
C LEU A 216 13.94 -11.70 -7.86
N ARG A 217 15.00 -10.95 -8.20
CA ARG A 217 16.35 -11.50 -8.31
C ARG A 217 17.05 -11.69 -6.96
N TYR A 218 16.80 -10.79 -6.01
CA TYR A 218 17.61 -10.64 -4.80
C TYR A 218 16.86 -10.88 -3.48
N ASP A 219 15.52 -10.91 -3.46
CA ASP A 219 14.77 -11.23 -2.24
C ASP A 219 14.89 -12.73 -1.87
N LEU A 220 14.78 -13.02 -0.57
CA LEU A 220 14.84 -14.37 -0.01
C LEU A 220 13.60 -15.22 -0.33
N ALA A 221 12.54 -14.64 -0.89
CA ALA A 221 11.27 -15.30 -1.18
C ALA A 221 11.43 -16.65 -1.92
N TRP A 222 12.38 -16.75 -2.86
CA TRP A 222 12.69 -18.00 -3.57
C TRP A 222 13.26 -19.11 -2.69
N ARG A 223 13.88 -18.77 -1.57
CA ARG A 223 14.36 -19.74 -0.58
C ARG A 223 13.24 -20.09 0.40
N THR A 224 12.50 -19.11 0.89
CA THR A 224 11.43 -19.33 1.87
C THR A 224 10.22 -20.04 1.28
N ILE A 225 9.97 -19.96 -0.03
CA ILE A 225 8.90 -20.73 -0.69
C ILE A 225 9.10 -22.26 -0.55
N ARG A 226 10.34 -22.72 -0.39
CA ARG A 226 10.65 -24.15 -0.17
C ARG A 226 10.35 -24.60 1.27
N GLN A 227 10.23 -23.68 2.22
CA GLN A 227 9.87 -23.97 3.61
C GLN A 227 8.37 -24.32 3.72
N SER A 228 7.84 -24.53 4.93
CA SER A 228 6.41 -24.83 5.18
C SER A 228 5.76 -23.81 6.12
N GLY A 229 4.42 -23.81 6.19
CA GLY A 229 3.67 -22.94 7.09
C GLY A 229 3.69 -21.47 6.67
N LEU A 230 3.84 -20.57 7.66
CA LEU A 230 3.81 -19.12 7.44
C LEU A 230 4.87 -18.64 6.46
N SER A 231 6.12 -19.15 6.57
CA SER A 231 7.21 -18.75 5.68
C SER A 231 6.90 -18.98 4.20
N ARG A 232 6.27 -20.12 3.87
CA ARG A 232 5.85 -20.41 2.49
C ARG A 232 4.73 -19.48 2.05
N PHE A 233 3.71 -19.29 2.90
CA PHE A 233 2.59 -18.41 2.58
C PHE A 233 3.06 -16.97 2.31
N THR A 234 3.88 -16.42 3.20
CA THR A 234 4.51 -15.11 3.02
C THR A 234 5.30 -15.09 1.71
N ALA A 235 6.13 -16.09 1.40
CA ALA A 235 6.86 -16.15 0.14
C ALA A 235 5.96 -16.13 -1.11
N VAL A 236 4.84 -16.86 -1.10
CA VAL A 236 3.86 -16.86 -2.21
C VAL A 236 3.25 -15.46 -2.37
N CYS A 237 2.87 -14.81 -1.27
CA CYS A 237 2.42 -13.42 -1.26
C CYS A 237 3.45 -12.48 -1.88
N LEU A 238 4.72 -12.57 -1.47
CA LEU A 238 5.81 -11.73 -2.00
C LEU A 238 6.00 -11.93 -3.50
N LEU A 239 6.20 -13.16 -3.95
CA LEU A 239 6.47 -13.45 -5.36
C LEU A 239 5.30 -13.05 -6.27
N SER A 240 4.07 -13.29 -5.81
CA SER A 240 2.87 -12.84 -6.54
C SER A 240 2.77 -11.31 -6.58
N GLY A 241 3.15 -10.63 -5.49
CA GLY A 241 3.22 -9.17 -5.46
C GLY A 241 4.25 -8.61 -6.44
N TYR A 242 5.45 -9.19 -6.50
CA TYR A 242 6.49 -8.74 -7.45
C TYR A 242 6.09 -8.95 -8.90
N PHE A 243 5.41 -10.07 -9.19
CA PHE A 243 4.81 -10.29 -10.50
C PHE A 243 3.86 -9.15 -10.87
N TRP A 244 2.94 -8.80 -9.98
CA TRP A 244 2.00 -7.70 -10.22
C TRP A 244 2.66 -6.32 -10.31
N LEU A 245 3.74 -6.08 -9.57
CA LEU A 245 4.52 -4.84 -9.69
C LEU A 245 5.16 -4.72 -11.08
N GLY A 246 5.66 -5.83 -11.63
CA GLY A 246 6.15 -5.90 -13.02
C GLY A 246 5.03 -5.64 -14.03
N ILE A 247 3.86 -6.28 -13.85
CA ILE A 247 2.68 -6.02 -14.70
C ILE A 247 2.26 -4.55 -14.61
N ALA A 248 2.25 -3.95 -13.43
CA ALA A 248 1.94 -2.53 -13.27
C ALA A 248 2.89 -1.66 -14.09
N GLY A 249 4.20 -1.91 -14.02
CA GLY A 249 5.17 -1.16 -14.80
C GLY A 249 4.97 -1.30 -16.32
N ILE A 250 4.62 -2.50 -16.80
CA ILE A 250 4.26 -2.73 -18.21
C ILE A 250 3.02 -1.91 -18.58
N LEU A 251 1.96 -1.96 -17.77
CA LEU A 251 0.72 -1.22 -18.01
C LEU A 251 0.97 0.30 -18.05
N TRP A 252 1.82 0.82 -17.15
CA TRP A 252 2.17 2.23 -17.10
C TRP A 252 2.93 2.67 -18.36
N ILE A 253 3.82 1.84 -18.90
CA ILE A 253 4.49 2.12 -20.19
C ILE A 253 3.49 2.04 -21.35
N SER A 254 2.72 0.96 -21.43
CA SER A 254 1.81 0.69 -22.56
C SER A 254 0.67 1.71 -22.67
N PHE A 255 0.21 2.23 -21.54
CA PHE A 255 -0.93 3.13 -21.48
C PHE A 255 -0.58 4.51 -20.92
N ALA A 256 0.70 4.91 -20.99
CA ALA A 256 1.18 6.15 -20.40
C ALA A 256 0.40 7.41 -20.84
N GLY A 257 -0.05 7.44 -22.10
CA GLY A 257 -0.88 8.53 -22.64
C GLY A 257 -2.32 8.56 -22.13
N HIS A 258 -2.76 7.57 -21.35
CA HIS A 258 -4.13 7.43 -20.82
C HIS A 258 -4.12 7.34 -19.28
N PHE A 259 -3.23 8.07 -18.63
CA PHE A 259 -3.13 8.12 -17.16
C PHE A 259 -4.19 9.05 -16.54
N THR A 260 -5.46 8.80 -16.89
CA THR A 260 -6.63 9.56 -16.44
C THR A 260 -7.76 8.58 -16.10
N ALA A 261 -8.74 9.01 -15.29
CA ALA A 261 -9.79 8.13 -14.78
C ALA A 261 -10.49 7.32 -15.89
N GLY A 262 -10.51 5.98 -15.75
CA GLY A 262 -11.06 5.04 -16.72
C GLY A 262 -10.48 3.64 -16.55
N PHE A 263 -10.82 2.70 -17.44
CA PHE A 263 -10.38 1.30 -17.36
C PHE A 263 -8.87 1.13 -17.26
N ARG A 264 -8.12 1.79 -18.15
CA ARG A 264 -6.66 1.64 -18.21
C ARG A 264 -5.98 2.15 -16.94
N TYR A 265 -6.44 3.28 -16.41
CA TYR A 265 -5.97 3.82 -15.14
C TYR A 265 -6.36 2.95 -13.95
N ASP A 266 -7.56 2.35 -13.97
CA ASP A 266 -7.98 1.38 -12.97
C ASP A 266 -7.03 0.18 -12.91
N ALA A 267 -6.71 -0.40 -14.07
CA ALA A 267 -5.73 -1.50 -14.19
C ALA A 267 -4.34 -1.09 -13.71
N MET A 268 -3.85 0.07 -14.15
CA MET A 268 -2.54 0.61 -13.78
C MET A 268 -2.37 0.77 -12.27
N LEU A 269 -3.38 1.32 -11.58
CA LEU A 269 -3.32 1.49 -10.13
C LEU A 269 -3.56 0.19 -9.37
N HIS A 270 -4.56 -0.60 -9.75
CA HIS A 270 -4.94 -1.78 -8.97
C HIS A 270 -3.97 -2.94 -9.16
N ALA A 271 -3.18 -2.99 -10.24
CA ALA A 271 -2.01 -3.86 -10.33
C ALA A 271 -1.01 -3.56 -9.19
N ILE A 272 -0.83 -2.30 -8.81
CA ILE A 272 0.03 -1.92 -7.67
C ILE A 272 -0.73 -2.14 -6.36
N ILE A 273 -1.87 -1.47 -6.17
CA ILE A 273 -2.54 -1.42 -4.86
C ILE A 273 -3.07 -2.81 -4.48
N LEU A 274 -3.82 -3.50 -5.34
CA LEU A 274 -4.31 -4.84 -5.02
C LEU A 274 -3.24 -5.90 -5.28
N GLY A 275 -2.62 -5.87 -6.45
CA GLY A 275 -1.70 -6.92 -6.88
C GLY A 275 -0.42 -6.96 -6.04
N PHE A 276 0.25 -5.82 -5.85
CA PHE A 276 1.47 -5.73 -5.06
C PHE A 276 1.19 -5.45 -3.58
N VAL A 277 0.55 -4.33 -3.23
CA VAL A 277 0.42 -3.87 -1.83
C VAL A 277 -0.41 -4.84 -1.00
N PHE A 278 -1.64 -5.21 -1.42
CA PHE A 278 -2.47 -6.12 -0.63
C PHE A 278 -1.90 -7.55 -0.54
N SER A 279 -1.25 -8.06 -1.60
CA SER A 279 -0.52 -9.32 -1.50
C SER A 279 0.54 -9.25 -0.40
N MET A 280 1.30 -8.16 -0.33
CA MET A 280 2.30 -7.94 0.72
C MET A 280 1.66 -7.79 2.10
N SER A 281 0.57 -7.03 2.23
CA SER A 281 -0.20 -6.90 3.47
C SER A 281 -0.70 -8.25 3.98
N PHE A 282 -1.18 -9.14 3.09
CA PHE A 282 -1.62 -10.49 3.45
C PHE A 282 -0.46 -11.32 3.98
N GLY A 283 0.70 -11.28 3.34
CA GLY A 283 1.89 -12.03 3.76
C GLY A 283 2.48 -11.57 5.10
N HIS A 284 2.33 -10.29 5.45
CA HIS A 284 2.94 -9.71 6.66
C HIS A 284 1.96 -9.54 7.83
N SER A 285 0.64 -9.54 7.60
CA SER A 285 -0.34 -9.41 8.70
C SER A 285 -0.13 -10.38 9.86
N PRO A 286 0.24 -11.67 9.64
CA PRO A 286 0.43 -12.62 10.74
C PRO A 286 1.72 -12.38 11.53
N ILE A 287 2.53 -11.40 11.11
CA ILE A 287 3.78 -10.99 11.75
C ILE A 287 3.59 -9.61 12.42
N ILE A 288 2.98 -8.66 11.70
CA ILE A 288 2.81 -7.27 12.14
C ILE A 288 1.74 -7.13 13.23
N PHE A 289 0.58 -7.79 13.09
CA PHE A 289 -0.49 -7.64 14.09
C PHE A 289 -0.07 -8.17 15.47
N PRO A 290 0.56 -9.35 15.59
CA PRO A 290 1.14 -9.80 16.85
C PRO A 290 2.16 -8.84 17.45
N SER A 291 3.06 -8.27 16.63
CA SER A 291 4.14 -7.41 17.13
C SER A 291 3.60 -6.10 17.69
N ILE A 292 2.57 -5.51 17.07
CA ILE A 292 1.91 -4.27 17.51
C ILE A 292 0.98 -4.52 18.71
N LEU A 293 0.04 -5.45 18.58
CA LEU A 293 -1.05 -5.62 19.55
C LEU A 293 -0.66 -6.54 20.71
N GLY A 294 0.43 -7.30 20.60
CA GLY A 294 0.83 -8.28 21.62
C GLY A 294 -0.14 -9.47 21.70
N ILE A 295 -0.72 -9.87 20.57
CA ILE A 295 -1.66 -10.98 20.44
C ILE A 295 -1.03 -12.14 19.67
N SER A 296 -1.51 -13.36 19.87
CA SER A 296 -1.10 -14.51 19.07
C SER A 296 -1.96 -14.62 17.82
N MET A 297 -1.34 -14.96 16.69
CA MET A 297 -2.03 -15.11 15.41
C MET A 297 -1.45 -16.29 14.62
N PRO A 298 -1.77 -17.54 15.02
CA PRO A 298 -1.24 -18.73 14.38
C PRO A 298 -1.64 -18.80 12.91
N PHE A 299 -0.71 -19.26 12.07
CA PHE A 299 -0.95 -19.46 10.66
C PHE A 299 -2.04 -20.53 10.41
N GLN A 300 -2.95 -20.25 9.49
CA GLN A 300 -3.97 -21.19 9.04
C GLN A 300 -3.90 -21.39 7.52
N ARG A 301 -4.12 -22.63 7.06
CA ARG A 301 -4.21 -22.93 5.61
C ARG A 301 -5.29 -22.11 4.90
N ALA A 302 -6.33 -21.70 5.63
CA ALA A 302 -7.39 -20.81 5.14
C ALA A 302 -6.87 -19.46 4.61
N PHE A 303 -5.66 -19.03 4.97
CA PHE A 303 -5.09 -17.77 4.47
C PHE A 303 -4.84 -17.80 2.96
N TYR A 304 -4.58 -18.98 2.38
CA TYR A 304 -4.51 -19.10 0.93
C TYR A 304 -5.84 -18.75 0.23
N ALA A 305 -6.98 -18.88 0.90
CA ALA A 305 -8.28 -18.62 0.29
C ALA A 305 -8.45 -17.15 -0.12
N HIS A 306 -8.12 -16.19 0.76
CA HIS A 306 -8.20 -14.76 0.40
C HIS A 306 -7.15 -14.36 -0.63
N LEU A 307 -5.98 -15.01 -0.64
CA LEU A 307 -4.94 -14.74 -1.63
C LEU A 307 -5.36 -15.24 -3.02
N VAL A 308 -5.87 -16.47 -3.12
CA VAL A 308 -6.38 -17.02 -4.39
C VAL A 308 -7.56 -16.20 -4.88
N LEU A 309 -8.50 -15.86 -4.00
CA LEU A 309 -9.65 -15.02 -4.36
C LEU A 309 -9.19 -13.65 -4.87
N LEU A 310 -8.22 -13.01 -4.21
CA LEU A 310 -7.65 -11.73 -4.65
C LEU A 310 -7.07 -11.84 -6.06
N HIS A 311 -6.23 -12.84 -6.34
CA HIS A 311 -5.58 -12.96 -7.64
C HIS A 311 -6.56 -13.29 -8.77
N LEU A 312 -7.47 -14.25 -8.56
CA LEU A 312 -8.48 -14.60 -9.57
C LEU A 312 -9.39 -13.40 -9.89
N SER A 313 -9.83 -12.68 -8.87
CA SER A 313 -10.65 -11.48 -9.05
C SER A 313 -9.88 -10.32 -9.66
N LEU A 314 -8.59 -10.17 -9.36
CA LEU A 314 -7.75 -9.15 -9.97
C LEU A 314 -7.46 -9.44 -11.44
N PHE A 315 -7.23 -10.70 -11.82
CA PHE A 315 -7.15 -11.08 -13.23
C PHE A 315 -8.45 -10.79 -13.97
N LEU A 316 -9.61 -11.08 -13.37
CA LEU A 316 -10.91 -10.72 -13.95
C LEU A 316 -11.05 -9.21 -14.11
N ARG A 317 -10.66 -8.43 -13.10
CA ARG A 317 -10.75 -6.96 -13.11
C ARG A 317 -9.86 -6.36 -14.20
N ILE A 318 -8.57 -6.68 -14.19
CA ILE A 318 -7.59 -6.15 -15.14
C ILE A 318 -7.87 -6.67 -16.55
N GLY A 319 -8.26 -7.94 -16.71
CA GLY A 319 -8.72 -8.47 -17.99
C GLY A 319 -9.95 -7.72 -18.51
N GLY A 320 -10.90 -7.41 -17.62
CA GLY A 320 -12.04 -6.54 -17.92
C GLY A 320 -11.62 -5.13 -18.33
N ASP A 321 -10.63 -4.54 -17.66
CA ASP A 321 -10.10 -3.22 -18.01
C ASP A 321 -9.46 -3.20 -19.40
N LEU A 322 -8.62 -4.19 -19.69
CA LEU A 322 -7.91 -4.31 -20.97
C LEU A 322 -8.87 -4.61 -22.12
N ALA A 323 -9.91 -5.40 -21.87
CA ALA A 323 -10.96 -5.71 -22.84
C ALA A 323 -12.07 -4.65 -22.92
N LEU A 324 -12.00 -3.58 -22.12
CA LEU A 324 -13.06 -2.57 -21.97
C LEU A 324 -14.42 -3.17 -21.59
N TRP A 325 -14.40 -4.30 -20.87
CA TRP A 325 -15.56 -5.09 -20.48
C TRP A 325 -16.05 -4.69 -19.07
N ARG A 326 -17.02 -3.76 -19.04
CA ARG A 326 -17.62 -3.22 -17.79
C ARG A 326 -18.08 -4.28 -16.79
N PRO A 327 -18.86 -5.31 -17.16
CA PRO A 327 -19.26 -6.35 -16.21
C PRO A 327 -18.06 -7.05 -15.54
N GLY A 328 -17.03 -7.40 -16.31
CA GLY A 328 -15.82 -8.04 -15.78
C GLY A 328 -15.10 -7.17 -14.77
N GLN A 329 -14.90 -5.88 -15.09
CA GLN A 329 -14.32 -4.90 -14.18
C GLN A 329 -15.13 -4.80 -12.87
N LYS A 330 -16.46 -4.65 -12.96
CA LYS A 330 -17.35 -4.50 -11.80
C LYS A 330 -17.34 -5.72 -10.88
N TRP A 331 -17.44 -6.92 -11.44
CA TRP A 331 -17.42 -8.17 -10.69
C TRP A 331 -16.03 -8.46 -10.12
N GLY A 332 -14.97 -8.21 -10.88
CA GLY A 332 -13.60 -8.30 -10.40
C GLY A 332 -13.38 -7.42 -9.17
N ALA A 333 -13.83 -6.16 -9.21
CA ALA A 333 -13.73 -5.25 -8.07
C ALA A 333 -14.56 -5.68 -6.85
N LEU A 334 -15.79 -6.17 -7.05
CA LEU A 334 -16.60 -6.69 -5.95
C LEU A 334 -15.94 -7.90 -5.28
N LEU A 335 -15.40 -8.82 -6.08
CA LEU A 335 -14.69 -9.99 -5.59
C LEU A 335 -13.34 -9.62 -4.94
N ASN A 336 -12.66 -8.57 -5.41
CA ASN A 336 -11.48 -8.03 -4.71
C ASN A 336 -11.87 -7.52 -3.30
N ALA A 337 -12.97 -6.78 -3.18
CA ALA A 337 -13.48 -6.33 -1.88
C ALA A 337 -13.85 -7.51 -0.98
N ALA A 338 -14.50 -8.55 -1.53
CA ALA A 338 -14.78 -9.78 -0.82
C ALA A 338 -13.50 -10.49 -0.34
N ALA A 339 -12.44 -10.51 -1.15
CA ALA A 339 -11.14 -11.07 -0.75
C ALA A 339 -10.57 -10.39 0.49
N ILE A 340 -10.67 -9.06 0.56
CA ILE A 340 -10.21 -8.26 1.71
C ILE A 340 -11.09 -8.55 2.94
N VAL A 341 -12.40 -8.67 2.79
CA VAL A 341 -13.30 -9.05 3.90
C VAL A 341 -12.99 -10.47 4.42
N VAL A 342 -12.76 -11.44 3.53
CA VAL A 342 -12.34 -12.80 3.91
C VAL A 342 -10.98 -12.78 4.61
N PHE A 343 -10.05 -11.90 4.18
CA PHE A 343 -8.79 -11.67 4.88
C PHE A 343 -9.01 -11.17 6.31
N LEU A 344 -9.85 -10.16 6.52
CA LEU A 344 -10.19 -9.67 7.86
C LEU A 344 -10.84 -10.75 8.73
N ALA A 345 -11.78 -11.51 8.18
CA ALA A 345 -12.43 -12.62 8.88
C ALA A 345 -11.44 -13.72 9.28
N ASN A 346 -10.54 -14.10 8.37
CA ASN A 346 -9.46 -15.07 8.65
C ASN A 346 -8.52 -14.57 9.74
N ASN A 347 -8.22 -13.27 9.76
CA ASN A 347 -7.36 -12.69 10.79
C ASN A 347 -8.04 -12.71 12.16
N ILE A 348 -9.30 -12.30 12.25
CA ILE A 348 -10.09 -12.36 13.49
C ILE A 348 -10.16 -13.81 14.01
N ARG A 349 -10.42 -14.77 13.11
CA ARG A 349 -10.42 -16.19 13.45
C ARG A 349 -9.05 -16.64 13.98
N ALA A 350 -7.95 -16.22 13.37
CA ALA A 350 -6.61 -16.57 13.82
C ALA A 350 -6.32 -16.03 15.22
N VAL A 351 -6.66 -14.77 15.48
CA VAL A 351 -6.53 -14.16 16.81
C VAL A 351 -7.34 -14.94 17.86
N ARG A 352 -8.58 -15.34 17.53
CA ARG A 352 -9.42 -16.15 18.43
C ARG A 352 -8.88 -17.54 18.74
N ILE A 353 -8.11 -18.14 17.83
CA ILE A 353 -7.48 -19.46 18.06
C ILE A 353 -6.18 -19.31 18.86
N GLY A 354 -5.51 -18.17 18.73
CA GLY A 354 -4.26 -17.88 19.46
C GLY A 354 -4.46 -17.45 20.91
N HIS A 355 -5.68 -17.07 21.29
CA HIS A 355 -6.14 -16.86 22.66
C HIS A 355 -6.82 -18.12 23.18
#